data_AF-A0A0A1WB83-F1
#
_entry.id   AF-A0A0A1WB83-F1
#
_cell.length_a   1.000
_cell.length_b   1.000
_cell.length_c   1.000
_cell.angle_alpha   90.00
_cell.angle_beta   90.00
_cell.angle_gamma   90.00
#
_symmetry.space_group_name_H-M   'P 1'
#
loop_
_entity.id
_entity.type
_entity.pdbx_description
1 polymer ?
#
loop_
_entity_poly.entity_id
_entity_poly.type
_entity_poly.pdbx_seq_one_letter_code
_entity_poly.pdbx_strand_id
1 'polypeptide(L)'
;MRLGLIAVAALTMTTAATGQTAEQGQYASQLRTMLTAVAGGTCPEALMGEGLLKACREQLPQMAPAIKAAGAIQSVKLDKAQDANGQRYEKYTVSFASGKPSTWVIGGLKDGRFEAVYSLGD
;
A
#
# COMPACT_ATOMS: atom_id res chain seq x y z
N MET A 1 45.73 37.52 32.93
CA MET A 1 45.93 36.60 31.78
C MET A 1 44.59 35.97 31.44
N ARG A 2 44.32 35.86 30.14
CA ARG A 2 43.01 35.56 29.53
C ARG A 2 42.74 34.04 29.44
N LEU A 3 41.51 33.72 29.01
CA LEU A 3 40.95 32.46 28.49
C LEU A 3 40.49 31.43 29.55
N GLY A 4 39.30 30.84 29.46
CA GLY A 4 38.30 30.88 28.38
C GLY A 4 36.94 30.29 28.79
N LEU A 5 35.91 30.70 28.05
CA LEU A 5 34.54 30.16 28.10
C LEU A 5 34.50 28.75 27.50
N ILE A 6 33.73 27.85 28.09
CA ILE A 6 33.16 26.68 27.41
C ILE A 6 31.64 26.70 27.64
N ALA A 7 30.90 27.02 26.58
CA ALA A 7 29.46 26.88 26.51
C ALA A 7 29.12 25.45 26.08
N VAL A 8 28.39 24.71 26.91
CA VAL A 8 27.83 23.41 26.52
C VAL A 8 26.36 23.62 26.22
N ALA A 9 26.04 23.70 24.93
CA ALA A 9 24.67 23.65 24.45
C ALA A 9 24.14 22.22 24.56
N ALA A 10 23.26 21.95 25.53
CA ALA A 10 22.54 20.70 25.64
C ALA A 10 21.44 20.65 24.56
N LEU A 11 21.74 20.02 23.43
CA LEU A 11 20.76 19.62 22.44
C LEU A 11 19.91 18.46 23.01
N THR A 12 18.75 18.77 23.58
CA THR A 12 17.73 17.78 23.88
C THR A 12 17.12 17.30 22.56
N MET A 13 17.60 16.17 22.03
CA MET A 13 16.95 15.51 20.90
C MET A 13 15.61 14.93 21.36
N THR A 14 14.51 15.59 21.00
CA THR A 14 13.16 15.01 20.98
C THR A 14 13.11 13.90 19.93
N THR A 15 13.30 12.65 20.33
CA THR A 15 12.90 11.50 19.52
C THR A 15 11.38 11.37 19.58
N ALA A 16 10.69 12.00 18.64
CA ALA A 16 9.32 11.64 18.31
C ALA A 16 9.33 10.21 17.74
N ALA A 17 9.13 9.23 18.61
CA ALA A 17 8.79 7.88 18.19
C ALA A 17 7.39 7.94 17.56
N THR A 18 7.33 8.05 16.24
CA THR A 18 6.10 7.84 15.49
C THR A 18 5.60 6.44 15.80
N GLY A 19 4.42 6.35 16.39
CA GLY A 19 3.79 5.10 16.82
C GLY A 19 3.85 4.03 15.71
N GLN A 20 4.61 2.98 15.97
CA GLN A 20 4.54 1.74 15.21
C GLN A 20 3.14 1.16 15.40
N THR A 21 2.27 1.45 14.44
CA THR A 21 0.95 0.85 14.35
C THR A 21 1.14 -0.64 14.07
N ALA A 22 0.51 -1.49 14.88
CA ALA A 22 0.54 -2.94 14.79
C ALA A 22 0.43 -3.45 13.34
N GLU A 23 1.39 -4.30 12.96
CA GLU A 23 1.53 -5.08 11.73
C GLU A 23 0.58 -4.72 10.57
N GLN A 24 0.86 -3.60 9.89
CA GLN A 24 0.07 -3.11 8.74
C GLN A 24 0.18 -3.99 7.47
N GLY A 25 0.84 -5.14 7.53
CA GLY A 25 1.21 -5.97 6.39
C GLY A 25 2.23 -5.30 5.46
N GLN A 26 3.04 -6.10 4.78
CA GLN A 26 4.19 -5.62 4.00
C GLN A 26 3.78 -4.89 2.71
N TYR A 27 2.59 -5.20 2.18
CA TYR A 27 2.13 -4.76 0.86
C TYR A 27 0.98 -3.75 0.89
N ALA A 28 0.58 -3.28 2.08
CA ALA A 28 -0.58 -2.39 2.24
C ALA A 28 -0.40 -1.05 1.52
N SER A 29 0.81 -0.48 1.59
CA SER A 29 1.11 0.80 0.95
C SER A 29 1.04 0.69 -0.58
N GLN A 30 1.55 -0.41 -1.13
CA GLN A 30 1.58 -0.69 -2.56
C GLN A 30 0.17 -0.97 -3.07
N LEU A 31 -0.63 -1.74 -2.32
CA LEU A 31 -2.05 -1.96 -2.62
C LEU A 31 -2.83 -0.64 -2.65
N ARG A 32 -2.67 0.22 -1.63
CA ARG A 32 -3.29 1.56 -1.61
C ARG A 32 -2.89 2.37 -2.84
N THR A 33 -1.60 2.41 -3.18
CA THR A 33 -1.09 3.14 -4.35
C THR A 33 -1.71 2.62 -5.65
N MET A 34 -1.76 1.29 -5.84
CA MET A 34 -2.36 0.70 -7.04
C MET A 34 -3.84 1.03 -7.16
N LEU A 35 -4.63 0.86 -6.10
CA LEU A 35 -6.07 1.16 -6.12
C LEU A 35 -6.33 2.65 -6.36
N THR A 36 -5.51 3.54 -5.78
CA THR A 36 -5.59 4.99 -6.01
C THR A 36 -5.27 5.35 -7.46
N ALA A 37 -4.23 4.74 -8.04
CA ALA A 37 -3.86 4.93 -9.43
C ALA A 37 -4.97 4.45 -10.39
N VAL A 38 -5.56 3.28 -10.11
CA VAL A 38 -6.68 2.72 -10.88
C VAL A 38 -7.92 3.59 -10.78
N ALA A 39 -8.25 4.12 -9.59
CA ALA A 39 -9.32 5.10 -9.43
C ALA A 39 -9.09 6.38 -10.26
N GLY A 40 -7.82 6.74 -10.46
CA GLY A 40 -7.38 7.83 -11.34
C GLY A 40 -7.31 7.45 -12.82
N GLY A 41 -7.66 6.22 -13.20
CA GLY A 41 -7.64 5.75 -14.58
C GLY A 41 -6.24 5.36 -15.09
N THR A 42 -5.35 4.90 -14.21
CA THR A 42 -3.99 4.49 -14.58
C THR A 42 -3.60 3.15 -13.95
N CYS A 43 -2.68 2.41 -14.58
CA CYS A 43 -2.10 1.18 -14.04
C CYS A 43 -0.59 1.41 -13.78
N PRO A 44 -0.11 1.36 -12.53
CA PRO A 44 1.26 1.73 -12.19
C PRO A 44 2.28 0.65 -12.61
N GLU A 45 2.97 0.88 -13.72
CA GLU A 45 3.95 -0.05 -14.31
C GLU A 45 5.12 -0.37 -13.37
N ALA A 46 5.51 0.59 -12.52
CA ALA A 46 6.56 0.40 -11.52
C ALA A 46 6.20 -0.60 -10.43
N LEU A 47 4.91 -0.92 -10.25
CA LEU A 47 4.44 -1.85 -9.23
C LEU A 47 3.86 -3.13 -9.82
N MET A 48 3.47 -3.15 -11.10
CA MET A 48 2.78 -4.28 -11.73
C MET A 48 3.71 -5.03 -12.69
N GLY A 49 3.83 -6.34 -12.47
CA GLY A 49 4.45 -7.25 -13.43
C GLY A 49 3.70 -7.20 -14.77
N GLU A 50 4.32 -7.68 -15.84
CA GLU A 50 3.79 -7.53 -17.20
C GLU A 50 2.37 -8.12 -17.35
N GLY A 51 2.15 -9.32 -16.81
CA GLY A 51 0.84 -9.98 -16.83
C GLY A 51 -0.23 -9.19 -16.06
N LEU A 52 0.10 -8.75 -14.85
CA LEU A 52 -0.79 -7.93 -14.03
C LEU A 52 -1.09 -6.59 -14.68
N LEU A 53 -0.08 -5.94 -15.26
CA LEU A 53 -0.22 -4.65 -15.94
C LEU A 53 -1.17 -4.76 -17.15
N LYS A 54 -1.00 -5.80 -17.96
CA LYS A 54 -1.90 -6.09 -19.08
C LYS A 54 -3.34 -6.29 -18.60
N ALA A 55 -3.55 -7.15 -17.60
CA ALA A 55 -4.87 -7.40 -17.02
C ALA A 55 -5.50 -6.12 -16.44
N CYS A 56 -4.72 -5.30 -15.73
CA CYS A 56 -5.18 -4.02 -15.21
C CYS A 56 -5.67 -3.11 -16.34
N ARG A 57 -4.91 -2.95 -17.42
CA ARG A 57 -5.28 -2.10 -18.56
C ARG A 57 -6.55 -2.58 -19.27
N GLU A 58 -6.71 -3.90 -19.42
CA GLU A 58 -7.90 -4.50 -20.00
C GLU A 58 -9.15 -4.28 -19.15
N GLN A 59 -9.01 -4.35 -17.81
CA GLN A 59 -10.13 -4.19 -16.87
C GLN A 59 -10.36 -2.74 -16.46
N LEU A 60 -9.42 -1.84 -16.76
CA LEU A 60 -9.42 -0.44 -16.34
C LEU A 60 -10.73 0.31 -16.66
N PRO A 61 -11.36 0.15 -17.86
CA PRO A 61 -12.60 0.84 -18.17
C PRO A 61 -13.77 0.50 -17.23
N GLN A 62 -13.77 -0.72 -16.66
CA GLN A 62 -14.77 -1.16 -15.69
C GLN A 62 -14.33 -0.87 -14.25
N MET A 63 -13.06 -1.13 -13.92
CA MET A 63 -12.54 -0.99 -12.56
C MET A 63 -12.43 0.47 -12.11
N ALA A 64 -11.92 1.36 -12.96
CA ALA A 64 -11.70 2.76 -12.61
C ALA A 64 -12.98 3.47 -12.11
N PRO A 65 -14.11 3.42 -12.83
CA PRO A 65 -15.35 4.06 -12.34
C PRO A 65 -15.87 3.41 -11.06
N ALA A 66 -15.77 2.08 -10.92
CA ALA A 66 -16.21 1.37 -9.72
C ALA A 66 -15.41 1.78 -8.47
N ILE A 67 -14.08 1.78 -8.56
CA ILE A 67 -13.20 2.18 -7.44
C ILE A 67 -13.36 3.68 -7.16
N LYS A 68 -13.49 4.52 -8.20
CA LYS A 68 -13.75 5.96 -8.03
C LYS A 68 -15.07 6.22 -7.30
N ALA A 69 -16.13 5.47 -7.62
CA ALA A 69 -17.43 5.59 -6.96
C ALA A 69 -17.40 5.14 -5.49
N ALA A 70 -16.53 4.18 -5.14
CA ALA A 70 -16.32 3.78 -3.75
C ALA A 70 -15.71 4.92 -2.89
N GLY A 71 -15.05 5.89 -3.52
CA GLY A 71 -14.45 7.05 -2.84
C GLY A 71 -13.03 6.80 -2.33
N ALA A 72 -12.49 7.74 -1.56
CA ALA A 72 -11.12 7.64 -1.06
C ALA A 72 -10.93 6.44 -0.12
N ILE A 73 -9.78 5.78 -0.19
CA ILE A 73 -9.43 4.67 0.72
C ILE A 73 -9.20 5.24 2.12
N GLN A 74 -9.97 4.76 3.10
CA GLN A 74 -9.84 5.14 4.50
C GLN A 74 -8.81 4.25 5.20
N SER A 75 -8.93 2.92 5.07
CA SER A 75 -8.00 1.96 5.68
C SER A 75 -7.69 0.78 4.79
N VAL A 76 -6.50 0.20 4.99
CA VAL A 76 -6.05 -1.08 4.43
C VAL A 76 -5.60 -1.92 5.61
N LYS A 77 -6.36 -2.94 5.99
CA LYS A 77 -6.11 -3.76 7.20
C LYS A 77 -5.73 -5.16 6.78
N LEU A 78 -4.59 -5.65 7.28
CA LEU A 78 -4.14 -7.01 7.00
C LEU A 78 -5.09 -8.02 7.65
N ASP A 79 -5.64 -8.93 6.84
CA ASP A 79 -6.44 -10.05 7.34
C ASP A 79 -5.58 -11.30 7.54
N LYS A 80 -4.72 -11.60 6.55
CA LYS A 80 -3.89 -12.80 6.55
C LYS A 80 -2.69 -12.62 5.62
N ALA A 81 -1.56 -13.18 6.01
CA ALA A 81 -0.44 -13.42 5.11
C ALA A 81 -0.22 -14.92 4.90
N GLN A 82 0.21 -15.30 3.71
CA GLN A 82 0.55 -16.68 3.36
C GLN A 82 1.70 -16.69 2.37
N ASP A 83 2.64 -17.62 2.58
CA ASP A 83 3.66 -17.94 1.58
C ASP A 83 3.22 -19.15 0.75
N ALA A 84 3.34 -19.06 -0.57
CA ALA A 84 3.02 -20.11 -1.53
C ALA A 84 4.07 -20.11 -2.63
N ASN A 85 4.65 -21.28 -2.94
CA ASN A 85 5.69 -21.44 -3.97
C ASN A 85 6.88 -20.47 -3.81
N GLY A 86 7.27 -20.17 -2.56
CA GLY A 86 8.35 -19.24 -2.26
C GLY A 86 7.99 -17.75 -2.43
N GLN A 87 6.72 -17.42 -2.67
CA GLN A 87 6.25 -16.05 -2.78
C GLN A 87 5.21 -15.72 -1.71
N ARG A 88 5.28 -14.52 -1.17
CA ARG A 88 4.33 -14.00 -0.18
C ARG A 88 3.08 -13.42 -0.86
N TYR A 89 1.93 -13.72 -0.28
CA TYR A 89 0.63 -13.15 -0.59
C TYR A 89 -0.02 -12.63 0.69
N GLU A 90 -0.58 -11.43 0.61
CA GLU A 90 -1.26 -10.79 1.73
C GLU A 90 -2.69 -10.43 1.32
N LYS A 91 -3.63 -10.79 2.19
CA LYS A 91 -5.04 -10.50 2.08
C LYS A 91 -5.38 -9.33 2.99
N TYR A 92 -6.13 -8.38 2.46
CA TYR A 92 -6.48 -7.13 3.10
C TYR A 92 -7.96 -6.83 2.98
N THR A 93 -8.54 -6.31 4.06
CA THR A 93 -9.79 -5.56 4.00
C THR A 93 -9.49 -4.10 3.69
N VAL A 94 -10.02 -3.59 2.56
CA VAL A 94 -9.91 -2.19 2.14
C VAL A 94 -11.23 -1.49 2.39
N SER A 95 -11.22 -0.44 3.21
CA SER A 95 -12.40 0.39 3.47
C SER A 95 -12.34 1.69 2.69
N PHE A 96 -13.45 2.08 2.08
CA PHE A 96 -13.58 3.29 1.28
C PHE A 96 -14.55 4.28 1.93
N ALA A 97 -14.50 5.55 1.50
CA ALA A 97 -15.32 6.60 2.08
C ALA A 97 -16.83 6.46 1.79
N SER A 98 -17.19 5.90 0.63
CA SER A 98 -18.58 5.82 0.15
C SER A 98 -19.00 4.41 -0.27
N GLY A 99 -18.04 3.51 -0.50
CA GLY A 99 -18.27 2.11 -0.91
C GLY A 99 -18.22 1.14 0.26
N LYS A 100 -18.77 -0.05 0.04
CA LYS A 100 -18.58 -1.17 0.98
C LYS A 100 -17.09 -1.53 1.08
N PRO A 101 -16.63 -2.00 2.25
CA PRO A 101 -15.32 -2.64 2.33
C PRO A 101 -15.23 -3.78 1.34
N SER A 102 -14.06 -3.97 0.72
CA SER A 102 -13.81 -5.13 -0.15
C SER A 102 -12.51 -5.82 0.26
N THR A 103 -12.46 -7.13 0.00
CA THR A 103 -11.30 -7.95 0.33
C THR A 103 -10.38 -8.05 -0.89
N TRP A 104 -9.11 -7.73 -0.72
CA TRP A 104 -8.11 -7.74 -1.77
C TRP A 104 -6.95 -8.65 -1.42
N VAL A 105 -6.39 -9.32 -2.41
CA VAL A 105 -5.14 -10.06 -2.29
C VAL A 105 -4.08 -9.37 -3.14
N ILE A 106 -2.88 -9.19 -2.59
CA ILE A 106 -1.69 -8.70 -3.27
C ILE A 106 -0.52 -9.63 -2.97
N GLY A 107 0.27 -9.97 -3.98
CA GLY A 107 1.42 -10.85 -3.77
C GLY A 107 2.15 -11.22 -5.05
N GLY A 108 2.96 -12.27 -4.94
CA GLY A 108 3.82 -12.68 -6.04
C GLY A 108 4.87 -11.62 -6.37
N LEU A 109 5.47 -10.97 -5.37
CA LEU A 109 6.50 -9.96 -5.60
C LEU A 109 7.71 -10.61 -6.30
N LYS A 110 8.07 -10.09 -7.47
CA LYS A 110 9.18 -10.55 -8.31
C LYS A 110 9.83 -9.32 -8.95
N ASP A 111 11.15 -9.19 -8.80
CA ASP A 111 11.92 -8.07 -9.37
C ASP A 111 11.33 -6.69 -9.01
N GLY A 112 10.82 -6.53 -7.78
CA GLY A 112 10.20 -5.30 -7.28
C GLY A 112 8.77 -5.03 -7.75
N ARG A 113 8.17 -5.92 -8.55
CA ARG A 113 6.81 -5.79 -9.09
C ARG A 113 5.92 -6.95 -8.66
N PHE A 114 4.63 -6.70 -8.50
CA PHE A 114 3.67 -7.71 -8.11
C PHE A 114 3.10 -8.42 -9.33
N GLU A 115 3.04 -9.73 -9.26
CA GLU A 115 2.43 -10.57 -10.31
C GLU A 115 0.94 -10.79 -10.07
N ALA A 116 0.42 -10.52 -8.87
CA ALA A 116 -0.99 -10.72 -8.54
C ALA A 116 -1.55 -9.61 -7.66
N VAL A 117 -2.64 -9.00 -8.14
CA VAL A 117 -3.57 -8.18 -7.34
C VAL A 117 -4.99 -8.44 -7.82
N TYR A 118 -5.88 -8.83 -6.91
CA TYR A 118 -7.28 -9.11 -7.24
C TYR A 118 -8.21 -8.92 -6.04
N SER A 119 -9.48 -8.62 -6.33
CA SER A 119 -10.54 -8.55 -5.32
C SER A 119 -11.22 -9.91 -5.18
N LEU A 120 -11.61 -10.27 -3.96
CA LEU A 120 -12.47 -11.42 -3.65
C LEU A 120 -13.96 -11.03 -3.57
N GLY A 121 -14.29 -9.75 -3.79
CA GLY A 121 -15.64 -9.20 -3.66
C GLY A 121 -15.88 -8.44 -2.36
N ASP A 122 -17.10 -7.89 -2.26
CA ASP A 122 -17.73 -7.29 -1.08
C ASP A 122 -18.61 -8.28 -0.30
#